data_AF-A0A424R8W2-F1
#
_entry.id   AF-A0A424R8W2-F1
#
_cell.length_a   1.000
_cell.length_b   1.000
_cell.length_c   1.000
_cell.angle_alpha   90.00
_cell.angle_beta   90.00
_cell.angle_gamma   90.00
#
_symmetry.space_group_name_H-M   'P 1'
#
loop_
_entity.id
_entity.type
_entity.pdbx_description
1 polymer ?
#
loop_
_entity_poly.entity_id
_entity_poly.type
_entity_poly.pdbx_seq_one_letter_code
_entity_poly.pdbx_strand_id
1 'polypeptide(L)'
;NMPTGGPAGSPAGGPAGGPAGGPAGSPGGAPAATLPPEAAQKMQALMNEMRALQSKIRAECRDVGKDFAEEARKIHSGEAEPEGIYGQATPEEREALDEEGVNVVDIPWLPKDN
;
A
#
# COMPACT_ATOMS: atom_id res chain seq x y z
N ASN A 1 40.82 -57.33 36.39
CA ASN A 1 40.11 -57.87 35.22
C ASN A 1 40.34 -56.94 34.03
N MET A 2 41.14 -57.35 33.05
CA MET A 2 41.14 -56.86 31.66
C MET A 2 40.58 -58.04 30.82
N PRO A 3 39.91 -57.86 29.65
CA PRO A 3 40.27 -56.98 28.52
C PRO A 3 39.04 -56.13 28.06
N THR A 4 38.91 -55.51 26.87
CA THR A 4 39.73 -55.27 25.65
C THR A 4 39.63 -53.76 25.31
N GLY A 5 40.40 -53.12 24.43
CA GLY A 5 41.48 -53.49 23.50
C GLY A 5 41.90 -52.21 22.74
N GLY A 6 43.13 -52.16 22.21
CA GLY A 6 43.60 -51.06 21.32
C GLY A 6 43.60 -51.50 19.85
N PRO A 7 44.43 -50.90 18.95
CA PRO A 7 45.24 -49.68 19.14
C PRO A 7 45.24 -48.71 17.91
N ALA A 8 46.04 -47.64 18.01
CA ALA A 8 46.75 -46.93 16.93
C ALA A 8 45.95 -46.22 15.80
N GLY A 9 46.27 -44.93 15.58
CA GLY A 9 45.76 -44.15 14.45
C GLY A 9 46.43 -42.78 14.28
N SER A 10 47.58 -42.76 13.61
CA SER A 10 48.30 -41.59 13.06
C SER A 10 49.12 -42.07 11.84
N PRO A 11 49.50 -41.25 10.83
CA PRO A 11 49.28 -39.80 10.64
C PRO A 11 48.84 -39.38 9.19
N ALA A 12 48.79 -38.06 8.95
CA ALA A 12 49.16 -37.34 7.72
C ALA A 12 48.33 -37.40 6.40
N GLY A 13 47.93 -36.21 5.91
CA GLY A 13 48.21 -35.75 4.54
C GLY A 13 47.04 -35.63 3.53
N GLY A 14 46.74 -34.39 3.06
CA GLY A 14 45.87 -34.14 1.89
C GLY A 14 45.32 -32.69 1.81
N PRO A 15 45.36 -31.97 0.67
CA PRO A 15 45.22 -30.50 0.67
C PRO A 15 43.96 -29.90 0.00
N ALA A 16 43.71 -28.63 0.33
CA ALA A 16 43.13 -27.54 -0.48
C ALA A 16 41.79 -27.74 -1.23
N GLY A 17 40.79 -26.93 -0.85
CA GLY A 17 39.61 -26.67 -1.69
C GLY A 17 38.64 -25.64 -1.10
N GLY A 18 38.54 -24.46 -1.72
CA GLY A 18 37.40 -23.53 -1.52
C GLY A 18 37.74 -22.13 -1.00
N PRO A 19 37.98 -21.14 -1.88
CA PRO A 19 37.86 -19.72 -1.55
C PRO A 19 36.42 -19.21 -1.77
N ALA A 20 36.15 -18.01 -1.21
CA ALA A 20 35.10 -17.07 -1.64
C ALA A 20 33.62 -17.49 -1.50
N GLY A 21 33.10 -17.42 -0.27
CA GLY A 21 31.71 -17.03 -0.03
C GLY A 21 31.57 -15.51 -0.04
N GLY A 22 31.53 -14.89 -1.23
CA GLY A 22 31.22 -13.46 -1.35
C GLY A 22 29.70 -13.20 -1.17
N PRO A 23 29.28 -12.04 -0.63
CA PRO A 23 27.88 -11.65 -0.69
C PRO A 23 27.50 -11.37 -2.15
N ALA A 24 26.77 -12.31 -2.74
CA ALA A 24 26.19 -12.16 -4.07
C ALA A 24 25.28 -10.92 -4.08
N GLY A 25 25.38 -10.12 -5.15
CA GLY A 25 24.69 -8.84 -5.23
C GLY A 25 23.18 -8.99 -5.43
N SER A 26 22.45 -7.95 -5.03
CA SER A 26 21.05 -7.74 -5.39
C SER A 26 20.80 -6.28 -5.77
N PRO A 27 21.09 -5.86 -7.02
CA PRO A 27 20.38 -4.75 -7.65
C PRO A 27 19.01 -5.28 -8.11
N GLY A 28 18.17 -5.66 -7.15
CA GLY A 28 16.81 -6.17 -7.39
C GLY A 28 15.83 -5.05 -7.77
N GLY A 29 16.22 -4.18 -8.70
CA GLY A 29 15.32 -3.18 -9.27
C GLY A 29 14.25 -3.89 -10.08
N ALA A 30 13.03 -3.93 -9.56
CA ALA A 30 11.91 -4.55 -10.24
C ALA A 30 11.74 -3.92 -11.63
N PRO A 31 11.57 -4.71 -12.71
CA PRO A 31 11.21 -4.16 -14.00
C PRO A 31 9.84 -3.51 -13.86
N ALA A 32 9.79 -2.18 -14.01
CA ALA A 32 8.53 -1.45 -14.13
C ALA A 32 7.72 -2.12 -15.24
N ALA A 33 6.49 -2.53 -14.93
CA ALA A 33 5.70 -3.36 -15.81
C ALA A 33 5.51 -2.68 -17.17
N THR A 34 6.06 -3.28 -18.23
CA THR A 34 5.77 -2.89 -19.61
C THR A 34 4.33 -3.27 -19.92
N LEU A 35 3.41 -2.43 -19.45
CA LEU A 35 2.00 -2.46 -19.85
C LEU A 35 1.96 -2.34 -21.38
N PRO A 36 1.14 -3.14 -22.08
CA PRO A 36 0.89 -2.94 -23.50
C PRO A 36 0.50 -1.47 -23.77
N PRO A 37 0.93 -0.84 -24.88
CA PRO A 37 0.61 0.57 -25.14
C PRO A 37 -0.90 0.86 -25.11
N GLU A 38 -1.71 -0.12 -25.51
CA GLU A 38 -3.18 -0.06 -25.41
C GLU A 38 -3.68 -0.07 -23.95
N ALA A 39 -3.04 -0.84 -23.06
CA ALA A 39 -3.36 -0.85 -21.63
C ALA A 39 -2.89 0.45 -20.95
N ALA A 40 -1.74 1.00 -21.35
CA ALA A 40 -1.26 2.29 -20.87
C ALA A 40 -2.20 3.44 -21.28
N GLN A 41 -2.71 3.45 -22.52
CA GLN A 41 -3.71 4.41 -22.96
C GLN A 41 -5.05 4.27 -22.22
N LYS A 42 -5.54 3.03 -22.01
CA LYS A 42 -6.75 2.76 -21.21
C LYS A 42 -6.58 3.23 -19.76
N MET A 43 -5.41 3.01 -19.16
CA MET A 43 -5.05 3.50 -17.83
C MET A 43 -5.03 5.03 -17.79
N GLN A 44 -4.41 5.71 -18.76
CA GLN A 44 -4.42 7.18 -18.85
C GLN A 44 -5.83 7.77 -19.00
N ALA A 45 -6.68 7.16 -19.82
CA ALA A 45 -8.07 7.58 -19.99
C ALA A 45 -8.84 7.48 -18.65
N LEU A 46 -8.76 6.33 -17.97
CA LEU A 46 -9.36 6.13 -16.66
C LEU A 46 -8.83 7.11 -15.61
N MET A 47 -7.51 7.36 -15.59
CA MET A 47 -6.90 8.34 -14.67
C MET A 47 -7.38 9.78 -14.94
N ASN A 48 -7.62 10.13 -16.21
CA ASN A 48 -8.16 11.44 -16.58
C ASN A 48 -9.64 11.58 -16.18
N GLU A 49 -10.45 10.54 -16.36
CA GLU A 49 -11.84 10.47 -15.88
C GLU A 49 -11.92 10.57 -14.35
N MET A 50 -11.05 9.85 -13.63
CA MET A 50 -10.92 9.93 -12.17
C MET A 50 -10.53 11.35 -11.70
N ARG A 51 -9.61 12.00 -12.41
CA ARG A 51 -9.20 13.39 -12.13
C ARG A 51 -10.33 14.40 -12.43
N ALA A 52 -11.14 14.16 -13.46
CA ALA A 52 -12.33 14.96 -13.74
C ALA A 52 -13.40 14.79 -12.64
N LEU A 53 -13.65 13.57 -12.18
CA LEU A 53 -14.56 13.29 -11.06
C LEU A 53 -14.10 13.98 -9.76
N GLN A 54 -12.82 13.84 -9.38
CA GLN A 54 -12.25 14.57 -8.24
C GLN A 54 -12.37 16.10 -8.38
N SER A 55 -12.21 16.62 -9.60
CA SER A 55 -12.32 18.07 -9.85
C SER A 55 -13.76 18.55 -9.70
N LYS A 56 -14.74 17.74 -10.15
CA LYS A 56 -16.16 18.01 -9.92
C LYS A 56 -16.50 17.96 -8.43
N ILE A 57 -16.02 16.96 -7.70
CA ILE A 57 -16.22 16.88 -6.25
C ILE A 57 -15.63 18.10 -5.55
N ARG A 58 -14.41 18.53 -5.88
CA ARG A 58 -13.84 19.78 -5.31
C ARG A 58 -14.63 21.05 -5.66
N ALA A 59 -15.35 21.06 -6.78
CA ALA A 59 -16.15 22.22 -7.21
C ALA A 59 -17.55 22.25 -6.58
N GLU A 60 -18.17 21.08 -6.41
CA GLU A 60 -19.57 20.92 -5.98
C GLU A 60 -19.71 20.52 -4.50
N CYS A 61 -18.60 20.10 -3.86
CA CYS A 61 -18.58 19.60 -2.48
C CYS A 61 -17.63 20.43 -1.61
N ARG A 62 -17.98 20.60 -0.34
CA ARG A 62 -17.24 21.41 0.63
C ARG A 62 -16.06 20.63 1.23
N ASP A 63 -14.87 21.25 1.23
CA ASP A 63 -13.71 20.74 1.95
C ASP A 63 -13.91 20.96 3.45
N VAL A 64 -13.94 19.87 4.22
CA VAL A 64 -14.08 19.89 5.68
C VAL A 64 -12.84 19.36 6.40
N GLY A 65 -11.76 19.07 5.66
CA GLY A 65 -10.50 18.63 6.25
C GLY A 65 -10.68 17.41 7.17
N LYS A 66 -10.31 17.55 8.44
CA LYS A 66 -10.38 16.46 9.44
C LYS A 66 -11.76 16.32 10.09
N ASP A 67 -12.61 17.34 9.98
CA ASP A 67 -13.93 17.39 10.62
C ASP A 67 -15.00 16.63 9.81
N PHE A 68 -14.58 15.87 8.79
CA PHE A 68 -15.44 15.04 7.95
C PHE A 68 -16.35 14.14 8.77
N ALA A 69 -15.81 13.51 9.82
CA ALA A 69 -16.56 12.60 10.66
C ALA A 69 -17.60 13.28 11.57
N GLU A 70 -17.52 14.57 11.83
CA GLU A 70 -18.61 15.30 12.49
C GLU A 70 -19.63 15.81 11.48
N GLU A 71 -19.17 16.48 10.42
CA GLU A 71 -20.05 17.10 9.44
C GLU A 71 -20.92 16.04 8.72
N ALA A 72 -20.38 14.85 8.44
CA ALA A 72 -21.14 13.77 7.81
C ALA A 72 -22.32 13.27 8.68
N ARG A 73 -22.14 13.22 10.01
CA ARG A 73 -23.21 12.84 10.97
C ARG A 73 -24.26 13.94 11.11
N LYS A 74 -23.83 15.21 11.14
CA LYS A 74 -24.75 16.37 11.17
C LYS A 74 -25.63 16.38 9.92
N ILE A 75 -25.05 16.08 8.76
CA ILE A 75 -25.80 15.97 7.48
C ILE A 75 -26.77 14.78 7.54
N HIS A 76 -26.35 13.61 8.03
CA HIS A 76 -27.22 12.44 8.16
C HIS A 76 -28.39 12.67 9.15
N SER A 77 -28.11 13.34 10.27
CA SER A 77 -29.10 13.68 11.31
C SER A 77 -30.02 14.85 10.94
N GLY A 78 -29.73 15.58 9.87
CA GLY A 78 -30.48 16.77 9.44
C GLY A 78 -30.17 18.05 10.24
N GLU A 79 -29.04 18.08 10.95
CA GLU A 79 -28.52 19.27 11.65
C GLU A 79 -27.74 20.21 10.71
N ALA A 80 -27.27 19.70 9.57
CA ALA A 80 -26.59 20.46 8.51
C ALA A 80 -27.30 20.29 7.16
N GLU A 81 -27.07 21.22 6.23
CA GLU A 81 -27.59 21.15 4.86
C GLU A 81 -27.13 19.86 4.16
N PRO A 82 -27.99 19.21 3.34
CA PRO A 82 -27.65 17.98 2.61
C PRO A 82 -26.74 18.25 1.40
N GLU A 83 -25.55 18.77 1.67
CA GLU A 83 -24.50 19.06 0.69
C GLU A 83 -23.49 17.90 0.60
N GLY A 84 -22.80 17.80 -0.53
CA GLY A 84 -21.62 16.95 -0.62
C GLY A 84 -20.48 17.54 0.21
N ILE A 85 -19.86 16.74 1.06
CA ILE A 85 -18.62 17.10 1.77
C ILE A 85 -17.50 16.15 1.38
N TYR A 86 -16.26 16.62 1.43
CA TYR A 86 -15.08 15.78 1.26
C TYR A 86 -13.99 16.17 2.27
N GLY A 87 -13.20 15.21 2.70
CA GLY A 87 -12.18 15.43 3.72
C GLY A 87 -11.31 14.20 3.96
N GLN A 88 -10.79 14.12 5.17
CA GLN A 88 -9.99 13.03 5.71
C GLN A 88 -10.65 12.57 7.01
N ALA A 89 -10.80 11.27 7.18
CA ALA A 89 -11.21 10.63 8.42
C ALA A 89 -10.19 9.55 8.79
N THR A 90 -10.02 9.28 10.08
CA THR A 90 -9.24 8.11 10.52
C THR A 90 -10.01 6.82 10.19
N PRO A 91 -9.36 5.64 10.13
CA PRO A 91 -10.08 4.39 9.90
C PRO A 91 -11.15 4.12 10.98
N GLU A 92 -10.89 4.47 12.24
CA GLU A 92 -11.84 4.33 13.35
C GLU A 92 -13.06 5.25 13.17
N GLU A 93 -12.85 6.48 12.72
CA GLU A 93 -13.93 7.40 12.36
C GLU A 93 -14.74 6.87 11.17
N ARG A 94 -14.08 6.31 10.15
CA ARG A 94 -14.77 5.76 8.98
C ARG A 94 -15.61 4.54 9.31
N GLU A 95 -15.16 3.70 10.24
CA GLU A 95 -15.92 2.55 10.76
C GLU A 95 -17.14 3.00 11.57
N ALA A 96 -16.97 3.98 12.47
CA ALA A 96 -18.10 4.55 13.22
C ALA A 96 -19.16 5.22 12.30
N LEU A 97 -18.74 5.86 11.21
CA LEU A 97 -19.65 6.41 10.20
C LEU A 97 -20.44 5.32 9.46
N ASP A 98 -19.80 4.19 9.13
CA ASP A 98 -20.46 3.05 8.46
C ASP A 98 -21.47 2.38 9.39
N GLU A 99 -21.11 2.16 10.67
CA GLU A 99 -22.02 1.65 11.71
C GLU A 99 -23.24 2.57 11.94
N GLU A 100 -23.06 3.88 11.84
CA GLU A 100 -24.12 4.89 11.97
C GLU A 100 -25.00 4.98 10.70
N GLY A 101 -24.60 4.33 9.59
CA GLY A 101 -25.33 4.33 8.32
C GLY A 101 -25.01 5.51 7.40
N VAL A 102 -23.90 6.21 7.64
CA VAL A 102 -23.43 7.33 6.82
C VAL A 102 -22.68 6.79 5.60
N ASN A 103 -23.19 7.10 4.40
CA ASN A 103 -22.64 6.58 3.14
C ASN A 103 -21.33 7.29 2.76
N VAL A 104 -20.19 6.77 3.24
CA VAL A 104 -18.84 7.29 2.97
C VAL A 104 -18.21 6.56 1.79
N VAL A 105 -17.74 7.32 0.78
CA VAL A 105 -17.01 6.78 -0.37
C VAL A 105 -15.54 7.15 -0.26
N ASP A 106 -14.67 6.14 -0.18
CA ASP A 106 -13.22 6.33 -0.23
C ASP A 106 -12.77 6.51 -1.68
N ILE A 107 -12.26 7.70 -2.02
CA ILE A 107 -11.84 8.05 -3.37
C ILE A 107 -10.32 8.03 -3.44
N PRO A 108 -9.71 7.21 -4.33
CA PRO A 108 -8.27 7.18 -4.48
C PRO A 108 -7.79 8.52 -5.07
N TRP A 109 -7.18 9.34 -4.21
CA TRP A 109 -6.51 10.56 -4.62
C TRP A 109 -5.27 10.23 -5.44
N LEU A 110 -5.43 10.28 -6.77
CA LEU A 110 -4.33 10.18 -7.72
C LEU A 110 -3.23 11.19 -7.33
N PRO A 111 -1.97 10.77 -7.18
CA PRO A 111 -0.87 11.73 -7.05
C PRO A 111 -0.84 12.63 -8.28
N LYS A 112 -0.45 13.89 -8.08
CA LYS A 112 -0.12 14.77 -9.20
C LYS A 112 1.15 14.24 -9.86
N ASP A 113 1.05 13.83 -11.13
CA ASP A 113 2.21 13.78 -12.02
C ASP A 113 2.94 15.12 -11.93
N ASN A 114 4.26 15.04 -11.78
CA ASN A 114 5.15 16.14 -11.44
C ASN A 114 6.22 16.32 -12.50
#